data_AF-G7CB38-F1
#
_entry.id   AF-G7CB38-F1
#
_cell.length_a   1.000
_cell.length_b   1.000
_cell.length_c   1.000
_cell.angle_alpha   90.00
_cell.angle_beta   90.00
_cell.angle_gamma   90.00
#
_symmetry.space_group_name_H-M   'P 1'
#
loop_
_entity.id
_entity.type
_entity.pdbx_description
1 polymer ?
#
loop_
_entity_poly.entity_id
_entity_poly.type
_entity_poly.pdbx_seq_one_letter_code
_entity_poly.pdbx_strand_id
1 'polypeptide(L)' 'MVQFGKVSFAPSYDIERVKQEQTVRGQFVRDVIESDSLSEDQRHWVLRAGLRALDEGIDEMEIL' A
#
# COMPACT_ATOMS: atom_id res chain seq x y z
N MET A 1 -5.62 -26.41 -22.36
CA MET A 1 -6.36 -25.17 -22.04
C MET A 1 -6.63 -25.15 -20.55
N VAL A 2 -5.82 -24.41 -19.78
CA VAL A 2 -6.16 -23.97 -18.43
C VAL A 2 -5.69 -22.52 -18.35
N GLN A 3 -6.64 -21.61 -18.30
CA GLN A 3 -6.40 -20.18 -18.21
C GLN A 3 -6.11 -19.85 -16.75
N PHE A 4 -4.82 -19.88 -16.37
CA PHE A 4 -4.39 -19.31 -15.11
C PHE A 4 -4.59 -17.79 -15.22
N GLY A 5 -5.71 -17.32 -14.66
CA GLY A 5 -6.00 -15.91 -14.50
C GLY A 5 -4.77 -15.22 -13.94
N LYS A 6 -4.23 -14.30 -14.75
CA LYS A 6 -3.15 -13.35 -14.49
C LYS A 6 -2.81 -13.25 -12.99
N VAL A 7 -1.86 -14.07 -12.53
CA VAL A 7 -1.22 -13.87 -11.23
C VAL A 7 -0.41 -12.58 -11.39
N SER A 8 -1.04 -11.45 -11.12
CA SER A 8 -0.34 -10.20 -10.91
C SER A 8 0.39 -10.39 -9.59
N PHE A 9 1.68 -10.71 -9.66
CA PHE A 9 2.59 -10.43 -8.55
C PHE A 9 2.37 -8.96 -8.22
N ALA A 10 1.72 -8.66 -7.09
CA ALA A 10 1.50 -7.28 -6.67
C ALA A 10 2.86 -6.57 -6.71
N PRO A 11 2.92 -5.29 -7.12
CA PRO A 11 4.18 -4.57 -7.08
C PRO A 11 4.74 -4.68 -5.65
N SER A 12 6.00 -5.11 -5.52
CA SER A 12 6.71 -4.97 -4.25
C SER A 12 6.90 -3.47 -4.06
N TYR A 13 6.04 -2.85 -3.26
CA TYR A 13 6.13 -1.44 -2.96
C TYR A 13 7.46 -1.14 -2.28
N ASP A 14 8.17 -0.12 -2.79
CA ASP A 14 9.26 0.50 -2.04
C ASP A 14 8.63 1.37 -0.94
N ILE A 15 8.40 0.75 0.22
CA ILE A 15 7.72 1.36 1.35
C ILE A 15 8.47 2.61 1.84
N GLU A 16 9.81 2.57 1.83
CA GLU A 16 10.63 3.71 2.24
C GLU A 16 10.46 4.89 1.28
N ARG A 17 10.38 4.63 -0.04
CA ARG A 17 10.08 5.67 -1.03
C ARG A 17 8.67 6.24 -0.84
N VAL A 18 7.66 5.38 -0.71
CA VAL A 18 6.25 5.78 -0.59
C VAL A 18 6.00 6.59 0.69
N LYS A 19 6.65 6.23 1.80
CA LYS A 19 6.57 6.95 3.07
C LYS A 19 6.96 8.44 2.95
N GLN A 20 7.83 8.80 2.00
CA GLN A 20 8.28 10.18 1.79
C GLN A 20 7.33 11.01 0.92
N GLU A 21 6.33 10.39 0.29
CA GLU A 21 5.37 11.09 -0.56
C GLU A 21 4.43 11.96 0.29
N GLN A 22 4.21 13.21 -0.14
CA GLN A 22 3.23 14.14 0.46
C GLN A 22 1.82 13.90 -0.08
N THR A 23 1.43 12.63 -0.13
CA THR A 23 0.16 12.15 -0.69
C THR A 23 -0.60 11.33 0.34
N VAL A 24 -1.88 11.08 0.09
CA VAL A 24 -2.70 10.14 0.89
C VAL A 24 -2.03 8.76 0.99
N ARG A 25 -1.39 8.31 -0.09
CA ARG A 25 -0.63 7.07 -0.12
C ARG A 25 0.55 7.09 0.86
N GLY A 26 1.33 8.17 0.85
CA GLY A 26 2.43 8.32 1.79
C GLY A 26 1.98 8.41 3.24
N GLN A 27 0.86 9.09 3.52
CA GLN A 27 0.32 9.17 4.89
C GLN A 27 -0.21 7.84 5.37
N PHE A 28 -0.95 7.11 4.53
CA PHE A 28 -1.39 5.76 4.85
C PHE A 28 -0.22 4.86 5.28
N VAL A 29 0.91 4.93 4.55
CA VAL A 29 2.11 4.17 4.93
C VAL A 29 2.67 4.60 6.27
N ARG A 30 2.78 5.92 6.54
CA ARG A 30 3.24 6.44 7.83
C ARG A 30 2.37 5.94 8.98
N ASP A 31 1.05 6.09 8.85
CA ASP A 31 0.08 5.70 9.87
C ASP A 31 0.13 4.20 10.19
N VAL A 32 0.25 3.36 9.16
CA VAL A 32 0.29 1.89 9.33
C VAL A 32 1.62 1.42 9.95
N ILE A 33 2.74 2.08 9.63
CA ILE A 33 4.06 1.74 10.22
C ILE A 33 4.15 2.21 11.68
N GLU A 34 3.58 3.37 12.00
CA GLU A 34 3.60 3.95 13.36
C GLU A 34 2.51 3.35 14.27
N SER A 35 1.66 2.47 13.73
CA SER A 35 0.60 1.81 14.49
C SER A 35 1.15 0.76 15.45
N ASP A 36 0.91 0.99 16.74
CA ASP A 36 1.19 0.03 17.83
C ASP A 36 0.10 -1.04 17.99
N SER A 37 -1.02 -0.92 17.27
CA SER A 37 -2.16 -1.86 17.37
C SER A 37 -2.10 -3.02 16.37
N LEU A 38 -1.13 -3.02 15.47
CA LEU A 38 -0.96 -4.04 14.44
C LEU A 38 0.26 -4.92 14.73
N SER A 39 0.06 -6.24 14.65
CA SER A 39 1.19 -7.16 14.55
C SER A 39 1.95 -6.95 13.23
N GLU A 40 3.17 -7.48 13.13
CA GLU A 40 3.99 -7.38 11.91
C GLU A 40 3.29 -8.00 10.69
N ASP A 41 2.67 -9.17 10.87
CA ASP A 41 1.90 -9.83 9.81
C ASP A 41 0.69 -9.01 9.38
N GLN A 42 -0.07 -8.46 10.35
CA GLN A 42 -1.23 -7.61 10.06
C GLN A 42 -0.79 -6.34 9.32
N ARG A 43 0.30 -5.71 9.76
CA ARG A 43 0.90 -4.55 9.11
C ARG A 43 1.25 -4.85 7.65
N HIS A 44 1.88 -5.99 7.38
CA HIS A 44 2.20 -6.42 6.02
C HIS A 44 0.93 -6.56 5.16
N TRP A 45 -0.12 -7.21 5.68
CA TRP A 45 -1.38 -7.38 4.97
C TRP A 45 -2.08 -6.04 4.69
N VAL A 46 -2.13 -5.16 5.69
CA VAL A 46 -2.75 -3.83 5.58
C VAL A 46 -2.00 -3.00 4.54
N LEU A 47 -0.67 -2.95 4.59
CA LEU A 47 0.13 -2.23 3.59
C LEU A 47 -0.14 -2.73 2.17
N ARG A 48 -0.12 -4.05 1.95
CA ARG A 48 -0.38 -4.63 0.62
C ARG A 48 -1.79 -4.33 0.11
N ALA A 49 -2.80 -4.51 0.95
CA ALA A 49 -4.19 -4.31 0.55
C ALA A 49 -4.51 -2.83 0.34
N GLY A 50 -4.06 -1.96 1.25
CA GLY A 50 -4.33 -0.52 1.20
C GLY A 50 -3.62 0.16 0.04
N LEU A 51 -2.32 -0.14 -0.19
CA LEU A 51 -1.59 0.45 -1.33
C LEU A 51 -2.20 0.02 -2.67
N ARG A 52 -2.61 -1.24 -2.79
CA ARG A 52 -3.31 -1.73 -3.98
C ARG A 52 -4.63 -0.99 -4.20
N ALA A 53 -5.42 -0.79 -3.14
CA ALA A 53 -6.69 -0.08 -3.24
C ALA A 53 -6.51 1.40 -3.64
N LEU A 54 -5.43 2.04 -3.18
CA LEU A 54 -5.11 3.43 -3.52
C LEU A 54 -4.61 3.57 -4.96
N ASP A 55 -3.77 2.64 -5.44
CA ASP A 55 -3.28 2.64 -6.83
C ASP A 55 -4.41 2.35 -7.84
N GLU A 56 -5.42 1.57 -7.47
CA GLU A 56 -6.56 1.25 -8.36
C GLU A 56 -7.57 2.41 -8.49
N GLY A 57 -7.45 3.51 -7.73
CA GLY A 57 -8.51 4.53 -7.66
C GLY A 57 -8.12 6.00 -7.45
N ILE A 58 -6.89 6.34 -7.05
CA ILE A 58 -6.57 7.71 -6.60
C ILE A 58 -5.11 8.07 -6.95
N ASP A 59 -4.87 8.59 -8.15
CA ASP A 59 -3.50 8.88 -8.61
C ASP A 59 -2.90 10.17 -8.03
N GLU A 60 -3.70 11.16 -7.58
CA GLU A 60 -3.16 12.50 -7.23
C GLU A 60 -3.91 13.20 -6.07
N MET A 61 -4.19 12.53 -4.96
CA MET A 61 -4.65 13.23 -3.74
C MET A 61 -3.44 13.67 -2.90
N GLU A 62 -3.03 14.93 -3.10
CA GLU A 62 -2.13 15.64 -2.19
C GLU A 62 -2.81 15.88 -0.83
N ILE A 63 -2.01 15.89 0.23
CA ILE A 63 -2.47 16.26 1.57
C ILE A 63 -2.21 17.75 1.75
N LEU A 64 -3.28 18.51 1.97
CA LEU A 64 -3.26 19.97 2.23
C LEU A 64 -2.75 20.29 3.63
#